data_AF-A0A452Y3J7-F1
#
_entry.id   AF-A0A452Y3J7-F1
#
_cell.length_a   1.000
_cell.length_b   1.000
_cell.length_c   1.000
_cell.angle_alpha   90.00
_cell.angle_beta   90.00
_cell.angle_gamma   90.00
#
_symmetry.space_group_name_H-M   'P 1'
#
loop_
_entity.id
_entity.type
_entity.pdbx_description
1 polymer ?
#
loop_
_entity_poly.entity_id
_entity_poly.type
_entity_poly.pdbx_seq_one_letter_code
_entity_poly.pdbx_strand_id
1 'polypeptide(L)'
;LYVSLKMENARIIGDLVPHVYGSEPIIGSWEPARALAMERELASMWELSFVVPPDHETLDFKFLLKPKDAETPCIIEEGPTRLLTGGMLEGDVRLANFRLNGDDELLEFRVFNKADIVSPLDLAASWRVYKENFQPSKVRGIPDISINEAPTHATEGWIWF
;
A
#
# COMPACT_ATOMS: atom_id res chain seq x y z
N LEU A 1 5.17 -5.04 -13.69
CA LEU A 1 3.88 -4.33 -13.81
C LEU A 1 3.80 -3.33 -12.67
N TYR A 2 3.51 -2.07 -13.00
CA TYR A 2 3.13 -1.08 -11.99
C TYR A 2 1.65 -1.22 -11.74
N VAL A 3 1.26 -1.50 -10.50
CA VAL A 3 -0.13 -1.65 -10.09
C VAL A 3 -0.48 -0.54 -9.12
N SER A 4 -1.61 0.11 -9.36
CA SER A 4 -2.22 1.09 -8.47
C SER A 4 -3.60 0.58 -8.05
N LEU A 5 -3.80 0.49 -6.74
CA LEU A 5 -5.08 0.24 -6.10
C LEU A 5 -5.57 1.53 -5.47
N LYS A 6 -6.81 1.90 -5.76
CA LYS A 6 -7.41 3.14 -5.30
C LYS A 6 -8.73 2.87 -4.59
N MET A 7 -8.97 3.60 -3.51
CA MET A 7 -10.23 3.60 -2.77
C MET A 7 -10.78 5.00 -2.71
N GLU A 8 -12.04 5.19 -3.07
CA GLU A 8 -12.74 6.47 -2.96
C GLU A 8 -13.91 6.34 -1.98
N ASN A 9 -14.00 7.28 -1.05
CA ASN A 9 -15.15 7.44 -0.18
C ASN A 9 -15.69 8.87 -0.24
N ALA A 10 -16.98 9.02 -0.58
CA ALA A 10 -17.62 10.33 -0.61
C ALA A 10 -17.83 10.96 0.78
N ARG A 11 -17.69 10.17 1.85
CA ARG A 11 -17.77 10.59 3.25
C ARG A 11 -16.36 10.72 3.82
N ILE A 12 -16.08 11.83 4.49
CA ILE A 12 -14.85 11.99 5.27
C ILE A 12 -15.03 11.17 6.54
N ILE A 13 -14.41 10.00 6.60
CA ILE A 13 -14.48 9.12 7.77
C ILE A 13 -13.31 9.45 8.68
N GLY A 14 -13.63 10.05 9.84
CA GLY A 14 -12.77 10.25 11.01
C GLY A 14 -11.25 10.04 10.85
N ASP A 15 -10.66 9.33 11.81
CA ASP A 15 -9.22 9.03 11.86
C ASP A 15 -8.95 7.57 11.38
N LEU A 16 -9.73 7.09 10.39
CA LEU A 16 -9.54 5.75 9.79
C LEU A 16 -8.67 5.83 8.53
N VAL A 17 -7.68 4.95 8.43
CA VAL A 17 -6.76 4.87 7.29
C VAL A 17 -6.93 3.51 6.60
N PRO A 18 -7.26 3.49 5.29
CA PRO A 18 -7.32 2.25 4.53
C PRO A 18 -5.93 1.60 4.40
N HIS A 19 -5.91 0.29 4.52
CA HIS A 19 -4.74 -0.54 4.32
C HIS A 19 -5.09 -1.78 3.48
N VAL A 20 -4.07 -2.36 2.88
CA VAL A 20 -4.13 -3.63 2.14
C VAL A 20 -3.34 -4.69 2.89
N TYR A 21 -3.91 -5.88 3.03
CA TYR A 21 -3.20 -7.04 3.54
C TYR A 21 -3.66 -8.32 2.83
N GLY A 22 -2.78 -9.32 2.73
CA GLY A 22 -3.08 -10.52 1.94
C GLY A 22 -2.09 -11.65 2.13
N SER A 23 -2.17 -12.66 1.26
CA SER A 23 -1.44 -13.93 1.38
C SER A 23 0.07 -13.78 1.38
N GLU A 24 0.59 -12.93 0.50
CA GLU A 24 2.04 -12.83 0.29
C GLU A 24 2.74 -11.98 1.35
N PRO A 25 4.02 -12.27 1.67
CA PRO A 25 4.81 -11.47 2.61
C PRO A 25 4.91 -9.99 2.25
N ILE A 26 4.91 -9.67 0.96
CA ILE A 26 4.94 -8.29 0.45
C ILE A 26 3.68 -7.50 0.83
N ILE A 27 2.57 -8.18 1.07
CA ILE A 27 1.28 -7.61 1.49
C ILE A 27 0.90 -8.09 2.90
N GLY A 28 1.88 -8.47 3.72
CA GLY A 28 1.69 -8.66 5.16
C GLY A 28 1.22 -10.04 5.63
N SER A 29 1.13 -11.06 4.77
CA SER A 29 0.85 -12.47 5.18
C SER A 29 -0.38 -12.66 6.08
N TRP A 30 -1.49 -11.98 5.75
CA TRP A 30 -2.73 -11.96 6.54
C TRP A 30 -2.59 -11.44 7.97
N GLU A 31 -1.49 -10.75 8.29
CA GLU A 31 -1.28 -10.10 9.58
C GLU A 31 -1.68 -8.61 9.50
N PRO A 32 -2.75 -8.17 10.18
CA PRO A 32 -3.17 -6.77 10.15
C PRO A 32 -2.07 -5.79 10.56
N ALA A 33 -1.19 -6.17 11.48
CA ALA A 33 -0.05 -5.35 11.91
C ALA A 33 0.92 -5.03 10.74
N ARG A 34 1.04 -5.94 9.77
CA ARG A 34 1.91 -5.82 8.60
C ARG A 34 1.19 -5.31 7.34
N ALA A 35 -0.10 -4.95 7.47
CA ALA A 35 -0.86 -4.36 6.38
C ALA A 35 -0.22 -3.07 5.86
N LEU A 36 -0.23 -2.90 4.55
CA LEU A 36 0.32 -1.75 3.86
C LEU A 36 -0.66 -0.57 3.90
N ALA A 37 -0.23 0.57 4.42
CA ALA A 37 -1.05 1.78 4.45
C ALA A 37 -1.25 2.34 3.04
N MET A 38 -2.47 2.77 2.72
CA MET A 38 -2.73 3.55 1.52
C MET A 38 -2.45 5.03 1.80
N GLU A 39 -1.84 5.70 0.83
CA GLU A 39 -1.54 7.13 0.91
C GLU A 39 -2.73 7.97 0.44
N ARG A 40 -2.86 9.17 1.00
CA ARG A 40 -3.92 10.11 0.61
C ARG A 40 -3.54 10.79 -0.70
N GLU A 41 -4.25 10.48 -1.78
CA GLU A 41 -4.08 11.13 -3.09
C GLU A 41 -4.92 12.42 -3.18
N LEU A 42 -6.21 12.32 -2.81
CA LEU A 42 -7.16 13.43 -2.74
C LEU A 42 -7.93 13.38 -1.42
N ALA A 43 -8.75 14.40 -1.14
CA ALA A 43 -9.52 14.48 0.11
C ALA A 43 -10.37 13.20 0.37
N SER A 44 -10.96 12.64 -0.67
CA SER A 44 -11.81 11.44 -0.65
C SER A 44 -11.14 10.18 -1.19
N MET A 45 -9.87 10.27 -1.62
CA MET A 45 -9.23 9.21 -2.41
C MET A 45 -7.91 8.78 -1.80
N TRP A 46 -7.75 7.47 -1.67
CA TRP A 46 -6.54 6.81 -1.21
C TRP A 46 -5.96 5.93 -2.30
N GLU A 47 -4.65 5.80 -2.33
CA GLU A 47 -3.91 5.02 -3.30
C GLU A 47 -2.83 4.18 -2.62
N LEU A 48 -2.67 2.94 -3.09
CA LEU A 48 -1.49 2.12 -2.84
C LEU A 48 -0.95 1.66 -4.19
N SER A 49 0.31 1.99 -4.44
CA SER A 49 1.00 1.61 -5.66
C SER A 49 2.21 0.74 -5.36
N PHE A 50 2.40 -0.31 -6.16
CA PHE A 50 3.50 -1.25 -6.00
C PHE A 50 3.86 -1.90 -7.34
N VAL A 51 5.05 -2.48 -7.40
CA VAL A 51 5.54 -3.19 -8.59
C VAL A 51 5.48 -4.68 -8.33
N VAL A 52 4.84 -5.42 -9.24
CA VAL A 52 4.85 -6.89 -9.25
C VAL A 52 5.46 -7.43 -10.53
N PRO A 53 6.13 -8.59 -10.51
CA PRO A 53 6.52 -9.31 -11.71
C PRO A 53 5.30 -9.55 -12.62
N PRO A 54 5.43 -9.50 -13.96
CA PRO A 54 4.31 -9.78 -14.86
C PRO A 54 3.73 -11.19 -14.71
N ASP A 55 4.56 -12.13 -14.25
CA ASP A 55 4.31 -13.55 -14.03
C ASP A 55 4.05 -13.91 -12.56
N HIS A 56 3.75 -12.91 -11.71
CA HIS A 56 3.34 -13.19 -10.33
C HIS A 56 2.12 -14.13 -10.30
N GLU A 57 2.12 -15.03 -9.32
CA GLU A 57 0.92 -15.77 -8.96
C GLU A 57 -0.17 -14.82 -8.47
N THR A 58 -1.42 -15.27 -8.47
CA THR A 58 -2.57 -14.49 -7.99
C THR A 58 -2.34 -14.01 -6.56
N LEU A 59 -2.52 -12.71 -6.33
CA LEU A 59 -2.45 -12.12 -5.01
C LEU A 59 -3.84 -12.10 -4.37
N ASP A 60 -4.04 -12.92 -3.35
CA ASP A 60 -5.21 -12.87 -2.47
C ASP A 60 -5.05 -11.76 -1.45
N PHE A 61 -6.04 -10.88 -1.35
CA PHE A 61 -5.98 -9.77 -0.39
C PHE A 61 -7.37 -9.31 0.08
N LYS A 62 -7.38 -8.52 1.15
CA LYS A 62 -8.53 -7.75 1.62
C LYS A 62 -8.11 -6.34 1.98
N PHE A 63 -9.06 -5.43 1.97
CA PHE A 63 -8.89 -4.14 2.62
C PHE A 63 -9.18 -4.22 4.11
N LEU A 64 -8.52 -3.37 4.89
CA LEU A 64 -8.90 -3.10 6.27
C LEU A 64 -8.79 -1.60 6.56
N LEU A 65 -9.57 -1.14 7.53
CA LEU A 65 -9.46 0.21 8.05
C LEU A 65 -8.76 0.15 9.41
N LYS A 66 -7.63 0.85 9.53
CA LYS A 66 -6.96 1.02 10.81
C LYS A 66 -7.38 2.34 11.46
N PRO A 67 -7.87 2.31 12.70
CA PRO A 67 -7.94 3.49 13.53
C PRO A 67 -6.54 4.04 13.81
N LYS A 68 -6.45 5.34 14.03
CA LYS A 68 -5.21 6.00 14.48
C LYS A 68 -4.79 5.57 15.88
N ASP A 69 -5.74 5.21 16.73
CA ASP A 69 -5.48 4.61 18.04
C ASP A 69 -5.24 3.11 17.91
N ALA A 70 -4.12 2.63 18.45
CA ALA A 70 -3.69 1.25 18.31
C ALA A 70 -4.51 0.26 19.16
N GLU A 71 -5.25 0.73 20.17
CA GLU A 71 -6.10 -0.12 20.99
C GLU A 71 -7.43 -0.47 20.32
N THR A 72 -7.87 0.35 19.37
CA THR A 72 -9.10 0.09 18.62
C THR A 72 -8.83 -0.96 17.53
N PRO A 73 -9.61 -2.06 17.47
CA PRO A 73 -9.38 -3.11 16.49
C PRO A 73 -9.58 -2.60 15.05
N CYS A 74 -8.84 -3.19 14.12
CA CYS A 74 -9.01 -2.93 12.70
C CYS A 74 -10.37 -3.44 12.22
N ILE A 75 -10.99 -2.72 11.29
CA ILE A 75 -12.25 -3.13 10.65
C ILE A 75 -11.90 -3.77 9.31
N ILE A 76 -12.23 -5.05 9.15
CA ILE A 76 -11.89 -5.83 7.96
C ILE A 76 -13.03 -5.72 6.94
N GLU A 77 -12.69 -5.68 5.66
CA GLU A 77 -13.64 -5.73 4.55
C GLU A 77 -14.53 -6.98 4.60
N GLU A 78 -15.84 -6.77 4.48
CA GLU A 78 -16.84 -7.82 4.36
C GLU A 78 -16.85 -8.49 2.97
N GLY A 79 -17.34 -9.73 2.92
CA GLY A 79 -17.45 -10.48 1.68
C GLY A 79 -16.23 -11.35 1.36
N PRO A 80 -16.10 -11.85 0.13
CA PRO A 80 -15.02 -12.74 -0.25
C PRO A 80 -13.66 -12.04 -0.25
N THR A 81 -12.59 -12.83 -0.25
CA THR A 81 -11.23 -12.35 -0.51
C THR A 81 -11.13 -11.88 -1.96
N ARG A 82 -10.42 -10.78 -2.18
CA ARG A 82 -10.16 -10.23 -3.52
C ARG A 82 -8.96 -10.92 -4.14
N LEU A 83 -9.00 -11.09 -5.46
CA LEU A 83 -7.92 -11.65 -6.24
C LEU A 83 -7.38 -10.58 -7.19
N LEU A 84 -6.05 -10.43 -7.21
CA LEU A 84 -5.33 -9.60 -8.17
C LEU A 84 -4.43 -10.51 -9.00
N THR A 85 -4.77 -10.69 -10.27
CA THR A 85 -4.05 -11.56 -11.21
C THR A 85 -3.58 -10.73 -12.39
N GLY A 86 -2.28 -10.81 -12.72
CA GLY A 86 -1.72 -10.03 -13.84
C GLY A 86 -1.87 -8.51 -13.65
N GLY A 87 -1.99 -8.04 -12.41
CA GLY A 87 -2.21 -6.64 -12.06
C GLY A 87 -3.66 -6.16 -12.14
N MET A 88 -4.60 -7.03 -12.51
CA MET A 88 -6.02 -6.71 -12.63
C MET A 88 -6.84 -7.34 -11.51
N LEU A 89 -7.78 -6.58 -10.96
CA LEU A 89 -8.73 -7.12 -9.98
C LEU A 89 -9.73 -8.06 -10.66
N GLU A 90 -9.85 -9.28 -10.14
CA GLU A 90 -10.84 -10.23 -10.61
C GLU A 90 -12.24 -9.92 -10.08
N GLY A 91 -13.24 -10.29 -10.87
CA GLY A 91 -14.66 -10.09 -10.57
C GLY A 91 -15.14 -8.65 -10.74
N ASP A 92 -16.46 -8.49 -10.62
CA ASP A 92 -17.16 -7.20 -10.76
C ASP A 92 -17.36 -6.45 -9.44
N VAL A 93 -16.83 -6.97 -8.33
CA VAL A 93 -17.00 -6.35 -7.01
C VAL A 93 -16.08 -5.12 -6.90
N ARG A 94 -16.62 -3.96 -7.29
CA ARG A 94 -15.96 -2.65 -7.24
C ARG A 94 -16.26 -1.87 -5.96
N LEU A 95 -16.91 -2.48 -4.98
CA LEU A 95 -17.21 -1.88 -3.68
C LEU A 95 -16.53 -2.68 -2.57
N ALA A 96 -15.85 -1.98 -1.65
CA ALA A 96 -15.36 -2.53 -0.40
C ALA A 96 -16.24 -2.03 0.73
N ASN A 97 -16.76 -2.97 1.54
CA ASN A 97 -17.78 -2.71 2.55
C ASN A 97 -17.22 -3.01 3.93
N PHE A 98 -17.43 -2.11 4.88
CA PHE A 98 -16.94 -2.22 6.26
C PHE A 98 -18.08 -1.98 7.23
N ARG A 99 -18.33 -2.93 8.13
CA ARG A 99 -19.32 -2.78 9.20
C ARG A 99 -18.65 -2.15 10.42
N LEU A 100 -19.12 -0.97 10.82
CA LEU A 100 -18.65 -0.33 12.04
C LEU A 100 -19.31 -1.00 13.26
N ASN A 101 -18.52 -1.28 14.30
CA ASN A 101 -19.05 -1.91 15.51
C ASN A 101 -19.98 -0.95 16.26
N GLY A 102 -21.28 -1.25 16.30
CA GLY A 102 -22.23 -0.59 17.20
C GLY A 102 -23.59 -0.22 16.58
N ASP A 103 -23.64 0.26 15.34
CA ASP A 103 -24.80 1.01 14.84
C ASP A 103 -25.32 0.61 13.43
N ASP A 104 -25.07 -0.64 12.98
CA ASP A 104 -25.46 -1.10 11.62
C ASP A 104 -24.93 -0.20 10.48
N GLU A 105 -24.02 0.73 10.79
CA GLU A 105 -23.47 1.67 9.83
C GLU A 105 -22.50 0.93 8.90
N LEU A 106 -22.88 0.88 7.63
CA LEU A 106 -22.06 0.33 6.55
C LEU A 106 -21.28 1.46 5.90
N LEU A 107 -19.98 1.28 5.83
CA LEU A 107 -19.10 2.16 5.12
C LEU A 107 -18.65 1.54 3.80
N GLU A 108 -18.95 2.23 2.71
CA GLU A 108 -18.72 1.74 1.36
C GLU A 108 -17.65 2.58 0.65
N PHE A 109 -16.66 1.91 0.07
CA PHE A 109 -15.63 2.54 -0.75
C PHE A 109 -15.70 2.00 -2.16
N ARG A 110 -15.60 2.88 -3.15
CA ARG A 110 -15.36 2.47 -4.54
C ARG A 110 -13.91 2.07 -4.71
N VAL A 111 -13.69 0.91 -5.30
CA VAL A 111 -12.36 0.36 -5.55
C VAL A 111 -12.05 0.49 -7.03
N PHE A 112 -10.90 1.09 -7.32
CA PHE A 112 -10.35 1.19 -8.66
C PHE A 112 -9.01 0.49 -8.70
N ASN A 113 -8.68 -0.05 -9.87
CA ASN A 113 -7.40 -0.68 -10.13
C ASN A 113 -6.91 -0.23 -11.49
N LYS A 114 -5.60 0.03 -11.57
CA LYS A 114 -4.89 0.33 -12.79
C LYS A 114 -3.60 -0.48 -12.80
N ALA A 115 -3.29 -1.09 -13.93
CA ALA A 115 -2.00 -1.73 -14.15
C ALA A 115 -1.38 -1.25 -15.46
N ASP A 116 -0.14 -0.80 -15.37
CA ASP A 116 0.65 -0.34 -16.50
C ASP A 116 1.92 -1.19 -16.64
N ILE A 117 2.26 -1.58 -17.87
CA ILE A 117 3.56 -2.15 -18.18
C ILE A 117 4.57 -1.02 -18.15
N VAL A 118 5.42 -1.01 -17.13
CA VAL A 118 6.54 -0.08 -17.02
C VAL A 118 7.85 -0.83 -17.25
N SER A 119 8.71 -0.29 -18.10
CA SER A 119 10.07 -0.80 -18.24
C SER A 119 10.85 -0.51 -16.95
N PRO A 120 11.65 -1.45 -16.43
CA PRO A 120 12.56 -1.17 -15.32
C PRO A 120 13.49 0.02 -15.59
N LEU A 121 13.88 0.23 -16.86
CA LEU A 121 14.69 1.38 -17.27
C LEU A 121 13.93 2.69 -17.15
N ASP A 122 12.65 2.71 -17.52
CA ASP A 122 11.80 3.90 -17.40
C ASP A 122 11.58 4.24 -15.93
N LEU A 123 11.37 3.23 -15.09
CA LEU A 123 11.25 3.41 -13.64
C LEU A 123 12.54 3.99 -13.02
N ALA A 124 13.70 3.47 -13.43
CA ALA A 124 15.01 3.96 -12.99
C ALA A 124 15.29 5.39 -13.52
N ALA A 125 14.86 5.71 -14.74
CA ALA A 125 14.95 7.05 -15.30
C ALA A 125 14.05 8.03 -14.52
N SER A 126 12.80 7.67 -14.25
CA SER A 126 11.88 8.47 -13.41
C SER A 126 12.46 8.71 -12.01
N TRP A 127 13.07 7.69 -11.39
CA TRP A 127 13.71 7.84 -10.08
C TRP A 127 14.91 8.78 -10.11
N ARG A 128 15.76 8.70 -11.15
CA ARG A 128 16.88 9.63 -11.35
C ARG A 128 16.39 11.07 -11.52
N VAL A 129 15.38 11.27 -12.36
CA VAL A 129 14.76 12.58 -12.59
C VAL A 129 14.13 13.12 -11.31
N TYR A 130 13.47 12.27 -10.51
CA TYR A 130 12.94 12.66 -9.20
C TYR A 130 14.07 13.14 -8.27
N LYS A 131 15.15 12.37 -8.12
CA LYS A 131 16.28 12.77 -7.26
C LYS A 131 16.91 14.10 -7.72
N GLU A 132 17.01 14.32 -9.02
CA GLU A 132 17.56 15.56 -9.60
C GLU A 132 16.65 16.77 -9.36
N ASN A 133 15.32 16.58 -9.31
CA ASN A 133 14.34 17.65 -9.08
C ASN A 133 13.83 17.73 -7.63
N PHE A 134 14.30 16.84 -6.76
CA PHE A 134 13.88 16.82 -5.37
C PHE A 134 14.38 18.08 -4.68
N GLN A 135 13.45 18.93 -4.25
CA GLN A 135 13.74 20.09 -3.41
C GLN A 135 13.39 19.73 -1.97
N PRO A 136 14.39 19.54 -1.09
CA PRO A 136 14.14 19.28 0.32
C PRO A 136 13.28 20.39 0.93
N SER A 137 12.31 20.00 1.75
CA SER A 137 11.49 20.94 2.51
C SER A 137 12.39 21.81 3.40
N LYS A 138 12.26 23.15 3.31
CA LYS A 138 12.99 24.09 4.16
C LYS A 138 12.42 24.21 5.59
N VAL A 139 11.52 23.31 5.98
CA VAL A 139 10.90 23.34 7.31
C VAL A 139 11.91 22.80 8.33
N ARG A 140 12.38 23.70 9.20
CA ARG A 140 13.36 23.42 10.26
C ARG A 140 12.75 22.45 11.28
N GLY A 141 13.12 21.17 11.23
CA GLY A 141 12.86 20.22 12.32
C GLY A 141 12.40 18.81 11.94
N ILE A 142 12.24 18.48 10.65
CA ILE A 142 11.92 17.10 10.23
C ILE A 142 13.19 16.52 9.60
N PRO A 143 13.79 15.43 10.15
CA PRO A 143 14.91 14.77 9.49
C PRO A 143 14.40 14.10 8.22
N ASP A 144 15.03 14.43 7.08
CA ASP A 144 14.81 13.74 5.82
C ASP A 144 15.18 12.26 6.00
N ILE A 145 14.23 11.35 5.76
CA ILE A 145 14.46 9.91 5.88
C ILE A 145 15.25 9.47 4.65
N SER A 146 16.57 9.32 4.79
CA SER A 146 17.39 8.65 3.79
C SER A 146 17.14 7.15 3.87
N ILE A 147 16.50 6.59 2.84
CA ILE A 147 16.44 5.12 2.66
C ILE A 147 17.86 4.68 2.29
N ASN A 148 18.64 4.29 3.30
CA ASN A 148 19.97 3.73 3.08
C ASN A 148 19.84 2.45 2.25
N GLU A 149 20.65 2.38 1.20
CA GLU A 149 20.89 1.18 0.41
C GLU A 149 21.29 0.02 1.32
N ALA A 150 20.87 -1.18 0.93
CA ALA A 150 21.07 -2.43 1.67
C ALA A 150 22.51 -2.60 2.19
N PRO A 151 22.70 -3.25 3.35
CA PRO A 151 24.03 -3.45 3.90
C PRO A 151 24.86 -4.30 2.94
N THR A 152 25.96 -3.73 2.46
CA THR A 152 27.02 -4.47 1.78
C THR A 152 27.59 -5.47 2.77
N HIS A 153 27.35 -6.76 2.51
CA HIS A 153 28.10 -7.85 3.10
C HIS A 153 29.60 -7.61 2.84
N ALA A 154 30.32 -7.17 3.87
CA ALA A 154 31.78 -7.22 3.87
C ALA A 154 32.20 -8.55 4.51
N THR A 155 32.57 -9.48 3.65
CA THR A 155 33.22 -10.75 4.03
C THR A 155 34.67 -10.48 4.44
N GLU A 156 34.99 -10.93 5.66
CA GLU A 156 36.26 -11.39 6.25
C GLU A 156 37.61 -10.74 5.88
N GLY A 157 38.38 -10.45 6.94
CA GLY A 157 39.84 -10.29 6.90
C GLY A 157 40.42 -10.27 8.30
N TRP A 158 40.77 -11.45 8.82
CA TRP A 158 41.50 -11.66 10.07
C TRP A 158 42.89 -11.01 10.05
N ILE A 159 43.32 -10.36 11.15
CA ILE A 159 44.59 -10.66 11.83
C ILE A 159 44.72 -9.94 13.18
N TRP A 160 45.24 -10.72 14.13
CA TRP A 160 45.67 -10.35 15.48
C TRP A 160 46.97 -9.55 15.47
N PHE A 161 47.15 -8.63 16.42
CA PHE A 161 48.26 -8.56 17.39
C PHE A 161 47.88 -7.61 18.53
#